data_AF-A0AAV2G5K9-F1
#
_entry.id   AF-A0AAV2G5K9-F1
#
_cell.length_a   1.000
_cell.length_b   1.000
_cell.length_c   1.000
_cell.angle_alpha   90.00
_cell.angle_beta   90.00
_cell.angle_gamma   90.00
#
_symmetry.space_group_name_H-M   'P 1'
#
loop_
_entity.id
_entity.type
_entity.pdbx_description
1 polymer ?
#
loop_
_entity_poly.entity_id
_entity_poly.type
_entity_poly.pdbx_seq_one_letter_code
_entity_poly.pdbx_strand_id
1 'polypeptide(L)'
;MPVRYLKPKDMKREAEWKKLGLESKDRKLEKDILKKGRRQATGVSDEPLMMGTPGFDLISLELVDADKIPKYHLTVEDGRRLAKEYSRVLMRKHKTRQAAETNLLTMKNEAIQALSEELKQAALEPDLTPFPKEIFMATLTSPIEGYINKVKEAAMRSSGAQKIR
;
A
#
# COMPACT_ATOMS: atom_id res chain seq x y z
N MET A 1 9.03 -29.76 11.11
CA MET A 1 9.15 -29.10 9.78
C MET A 1 7.74 -28.83 9.29
N PRO A 2 7.31 -27.59 8.96
CA PRO A 2 5.98 -27.40 8.41
C PRO A 2 5.98 -27.95 6.99
N VAL A 3 5.39 -29.13 6.83
CA VAL A 3 5.08 -29.72 5.54
C VAL A 3 4.06 -28.79 4.88
N ARG A 4 4.36 -28.30 3.67
CA ARG A 4 3.39 -27.51 2.90
C ARG A 4 2.10 -28.31 2.75
N TYR A 5 0.99 -27.69 3.12
CA TYR A 5 -0.31 -28.31 2.94
C TYR A 5 -0.64 -28.33 1.44
N LEU A 6 -0.70 -29.53 0.87
CA LEU A 6 -1.14 -29.77 -0.49
C LEU A 6 -2.50 -30.46 -0.46
N LYS A 7 -3.38 -30.10 -1.39
CA LYS A 7 -4.64 -30.82 -1.56
C LYS A 7 -4.35 -32.26 -2.01
N PRO A 8 -5.21 -33.24 -1.68
CA PRO A 8 -4.98 -34.65 -2.04
C PRO A 8 -4.73 -34.91 -3.54
N LYS A 9 -5.35 -34.12 -4.42
CA LYS A 9 -5.13 -34.20 -5.88
C LYS A 9 -3.72 -33.74 -6.28
N ASP A 10 -3.24 -32.66 -5.67
CA ASP A 10 -1.94 -32.07 -6.01
C ASP A 10 -0.78 -32.92 -5.46
N MET A 11 -0.97 -33.60 -4.31
CA MET A 11 0.00 -34.58 -3.81
C MET A 11 0.21 -35.76 -4.77
N LYS A 12 -0.86 -36.29 -5.36
CA LYS A 12 -0.78 -37.38 -6.34
C LYS A 12 -0.06 -36.95 -7.60
N ARG A 13 -0.37 -35.75 -8.11
CA ARG A 13 0.30 -35.14 -9.26
C ARG A 13 1.80 -34.93 -9.02
N GLU A 14 2.18 -34.39 -7.86
CA GLU A 14 3.60 -34.24 -7.50
C GLU A 14 4.30 -35.59 -7.35
N ALA A 15 3.63 -36.63 -6.87
CA ALA A 15 4.20 -37.98 -6.79
C ALA A 15 4.44 -38.60 -8.17
N GLU A 16 3.53 -38.39 -9.12
CA GLU A 16 3.69 -38.80 -10.52
C GLU A 16 4.83 -38.04 -11.21
N TRP A 17 4.92 -36.72 -11.01
CA TRP A 17 6.02 -35.91 -11.53
C TRP A 17 7.36 -36.34 -10.96
N LYS A 18 7.39 -36.65 -9.66
CA LYS A 18 8.59 -37.17 -8.99
C LYS A 18 9.02 -38.53 -9.54
N LYS A 19 8.08 -39.42 -9.90
CA LYS A 19 8.39 -40.68 -10.59
C LYS A 19 9.00 -40.45 -11.98
N LEU A 20 8.60 -39.37 -12.65
CA LEU A 20 9.15 -38.92 -13.93
C LEU A 20 10.42 -38.07 -13.81
N GLY A 21 10.96 -37.89 -12.59
CA GLY A 21 12.16 -37.08 -12.33
C GLY A 21 11.95 -35.56 -12.41
N LEU A 22 10.71 -35.09 -12.48
CA LEU A 22 10.33 -33.67 -12.55
C LEU A 22 10.00 -33.12 -11.15
N GLU A 23 10.46 -31.91 -10.85
CA GLU A 23 10.20 -31.22 -9.58
C GLU A 23 9.51 -29.88 -9.80
N SER A 24 8.49 -29.58 -8.99
CA SER A 24 7.79 -28.29 -9.02
C SER A 24 8.69 -27.15 -8.54
N LYS A 25 8.45 -25.93 -9.04
CA LYS A 25 9.21 -24.73 -8.65
C LYS A 25 9.16 -24.50 -7.14
N ASP A 26 8.00 -24.72 -6.54
CA ASP A 26 7.80 -24.57 -5.10
C ASP A 26 8.61 -25.59 -4.29
N ARG A 27 8.73 -26.84 -4.78
CA ARG A 27 9.53 -27.87 -4.11
C ARG A 27 11.02 -27.57 -4.18
N LYS A 28 11.49 -26.96 -5.25
CA LYS A 28 12.86 -26.44 -5.36
C LYS A 28 13.11 -25.32 -4.35
N LEU A 29 12.17 -24.38 -4.26
CA LEU A 29 12.23 -23.27 -3.30
C LEU A 29 12.24 -23.75 -1.84
N GLU A 30 11.44 -24.77 -1.49
CA GLU A 30 11.49 -25.41 -0.16
C GLU A 30 12.87 -26.03 0.14
N LYS A 31 13.45 -26.76 -0.82
CA LYS A 31 14.78 -27.37 -0.66
C LYS A 31 15.86 -26.31 -0.52
N ASP A 32 15.75 -25.20 -1.25
CA ASP A 32 16.70 -24.08 -1.15
C ASP A 32 16.62 -23.38 0.21
N ILE A 33 15.42 -23.17 0.75
CA ILE A 33 15.22 -22.64 2.11
C ILE A 33 15.78 -23.61 3.16
N LEU A 34 15.60 -24.92 2.96
CA LEU A 34 16.14 -25.93 3.86
C LEU A 34 17.67 -25.97 3.83
N LYS A 35 18.27 -25.84 2.63
CA LYS A 35 19.72 -25.86 2.39
C LYS A 35 20.41 -24.60 2.91
N LYS A 36 19.78 -23.44 2.75
CA LYS A 36 20.32 -22.14 3.21
C LYS A 36 19.97 -21.84 4.67
N GLY A 37 19.08 -22.61 5.30
CA GLY A 37 18.55 -22.31 6.62
C GLY A 37 17.59 -21.11 6.60
N ARG A 38 16.54 -21.14 7.43
CA ARG A 38 15.48 -20.12 7.42
C ARG A 38 16.00 -18.68 7.52
N ARG A 39 17.00 -18.43 8.38
CA ARG A 39 17.50 -17.07 8.68
C ARG A 39 18.22 -16.42 7.51
N GLN A 40 19.12 -17.14 6.84
CA GLN A 40 19.84 -16.63 5.65
C GLN A 40 18.93 -16.56 4.42
N ALA A 41 17.93 -17.45 4.30
CA ALA A 41 16.97 -17.40 3.20
C ALA A 41 15.96 -16.24 3.30
N THR A 42 15.65 -15.75 4.52
CA THR A 42 14.78 -14.59 4.74
C THR A 42 15.50 -13.25 4.71
N GLY A 43 16.83 -13.21 4.58
CA GLY A 43 17.60 -11.97 4.49
C GLY A 43 17.58 -11.10 5.75
N VAL A 44 17.24 -11.67 6.91
CA VAL A 44 17.20 -10.94 8.18
C VAL A 44 18.55 -11.15 8.88
N SER A 45 19.49 -10.24 8.62
CA SER A 45 20.73 -10.09 9.39
C SER A 45 20.44 -9.41 10.73
N ASP A 46 21.24 -9.69 11.76
CA ASP A 46 21.22 -8.91 13.01
C ASP A 46 21.83 -7.50 12.83
N GLU A 47 22.51 -7.28 11.70
CA GLU A 47 23.00 -5.98 11.26
C GLU A 47 21.88 -5.12 10.67
N PRO A 48 21.89 -3.79 10.91
CA PRO A 48 20.91 -2.89 10.36
C PRO A 48 20.84 -3.03 8.85
N LEU A 49 19.63 -3.33 8.33
CA LEU A 49 19.37 -3.41 6.90
C LEU A 49 19.66 -2.04 6.27
N MET A 50 20.70 -2.00 5.44
CA MET A 50 21.11 -0.84 4.67
C MET A 50 19.97 -0.47 3.70
N MET A 51 19.32 0.68 3.92
CA MET A 51 18.20 1.14 3.09
C MET A 51 18.70 2.20 2.12
N GLY A 52 19.07 1.78 0.90
CA GLY A 52 19.50 2.70 -0.16
C GLY A 52 20.76 2.23 -0.88
N THR A 53 21.41 3.16 -1.57
CA THR A 53 22.71 2.94 -2.22
C THR A 53 23.82 2.78 -1.17
N PRO A 54 24.67 1.74 -1.29
CA PRO A 54 25.77 1.53 -0.36
C PRO A 54 26.68 2.75 -0.24
N GLY A 55 26.91 3.20 0.99
CA GLY A 55 27.75 4.36 1.31
C GLY A 55 27.01 5.70 1.42
N PHE A 56 25.71 5.77 1.10
CA PHE A 56 24.89 6.99 1.24
C PHE A 56 23.99 7.00 2.48
N ASP A 57 24.12 6.01 3.35
CA ASP A 57 23.37 5.96 4.60
C ASP A 57 23.88 7.04 5.56
N LEU A 58 22.98 7.61 6.36
CA LEU A 58 23.28 8.67 7.32
C LEU A 58 24.37 8.26 8.34
N ILE A 59 24.49 6.95 8.59
CA ILE A 59 25.52 6.36 9.46
C ILE A 59 26.87 6.33 8.73
N SER A 60 26.91 5.87 7.49
CA SER A 60 28.12 5.81 6.66
C SER A 60 28.67 7.18 6.28
N LEU A 61 27.80 8.19 6.24
CA LEU A 61 28.15 9.60 6.04
C LEU A 61 28.57 10.30 7.35
N GLU A 62 28.66 9.57 8.47
CA GLU A 62 29.04 10.09 9.79
C GLU A 62 28.13 11.22 10.31
N LEU A 63 26.94 11.39 9.73
CA LEU A 63 25.94 12.38 10.15
C LEU A 63 25.17 11.92 11.39
N VAL A 64 25.10 10.61 11.62
CA VAL A 64 24.37 9.99 12.73
C VAL A 64 25.23 8.91 13.39
N ASP A 65 25.54 9.09 14.67
CA ASP A 65 26.21 8.07 15.49
C ASP A 65 25.29 6.87 15.70
N ALA A 66 25.69 5.70 15.20
CA ALA A 66 24.93 4.45 15.34
C ALA A 66 24.65 4.09 16.81
N ASP A 67 25.59 4.37 17.71
CA ASP A 67 25.49 4.04 19.14
C ASP A 67 24.49 4.92 19.90
N LYS A 68 24.20 6.11 19.38
CA LYS A 68 23.23 7.04 19.99
C LYS A 68 21.81 6.82 19.50
N ILE A 69 21.61 5.92 18.53
CA ILE A 69 20.26 5.61 18.02
C ILE A 69 19.49 4.93 19.14
N PRO A 70 18.38 5.54 19.64
CA PRO A 70 17.57 4.94 20.68
C PRO A 70 16.99 3.61 20.18
N LYS A 71 17.41 2.52 20.80
CA LYS A 71 16.89 1.17 20.52
C LYS A 71 15.58 0.99 21.27
N TYR A 72 14.47 1.09 20.55
CA TYR A 72 13.16 0.80 21.13
C TYR A 72 12.94 -0.71 21.22
N HIS A 73 12.86 -1.24 22.44
CA HIS A 73 12.49 -2.62 22.68
C HIS A 73 10.98 -2.80 22.57
N LEU A 74 10.47 -2.91 21.34
CA LEU A 74 9.12 -3.44 21.15
C LEU A 74 9.18 -4.95 21.39
N THR A 75 8.47 -5.44 22.41
CA THR A 75 8.39 -6.89 22.63
C THR A 75 7.70 -7.54 21.43
N VAL A 76 8.12 -8.76 21.07
CA VAL A 76 7.49 -9.51 19.96
C VAL A 76 5.98 -9.69 20.22
N GLU A 77 5.58 -9.77 21.48
CA GLU A 77 4.19 -9.89 21.91
C GLU A 77 3.39 -8.61 21.63
N ASP A 78 3.93 -7.45 21.97
CA ASP A 78 3.27 -6.16 21.70
C ASP A 78 3.16 -5.89 20.20
N GLY A 79 4.19 -6.21 19.41
CA GLY A 79 4.14 -6.12 17.96
C GLY A 79 3.01 -6.98 17.36
N ARG A 80 2.88 -8.23 17.83
CA ARG A 80 1.79 -9.13 17.41
C ARG A 80 0.42 -8.62 17.82
N ARG A 81 0.29 -8.06 19.02
CA ARG A 81 -0.96 -7.49 19.53
C ARG A 81 -1.38 -6.29 18.69
N LEU A 82 -0.48 -5.34 18.43
CA LEU A 82 -0.74 -4.15 17.62
C LEU A 82 -1.15 -4.51 16.18
N ALA A 83 -0.44 -5.43 15.53
CA ALA A 83 -0.76 -5.86 14.17
C ALA A 83 -2.15 -6.51 14.08
N LYS A 84 -2.53 -7.30 15.09
CA LYS A 84 -3.85 -7.95 15.17
C LYS A 84 -4.96 -6.92 15.34
N GLU A 85 -4.78 -5.92 16.20
CA GLU A 85 -5.76 -4.85 16.41
C GLU A 85 -5.89 -3.95 15.19
N TYR A 86 -4.78 -3.56 14.55
CA TYR A 86 -4.80 -2.83 13.29
C TYR A 86 -5.60 -3.57 12.21
N SER A 87 -5.33 -4.86 12.04
CA SER A 87 -6.07 -5.72 11.09
C SER A 87 -7.57 -5.76 11.41
N ARG A 88 -7.94 -5.86 12.69
CA ARG A 88 -9.35 -5.85 13.14
C ARG A 88 -10.04 -4.54 12.79
N VAL A 89 -9.41 -3.41 13.08
CA VAL A 89 -9.94 -2.07 12.78
C VAL A 89 -10.13 -1.90 11.27
N LEU A 90 -9.13 -2.30 10.48
CA LEU A 90 -9.19 -2.20 9.02
C LEU A 90 -10.33 -3.03 8.45
N MET A 91 -10.52 -4.26 8.93
CA MET A 91 -11.62 -5.13 8.50
C MET A 91 -12.99 -4.58 8.88
N ARG A 92 -13.12 -3.93 10.05
CA ARG A 92 -14.37 -3.23 10.42
C ARG A 92 -14.65 -2.09 9.45
N LYS A 93 -13.67 -1.20 9.22
CA LYS A 93 -13.80 -0.07 8.27
C LYS A 93 -14.15 -0.54 6.86
N HIS A 94 -13.57 -1.65 6.42
CA HIS A 94 -13.87 -2.22 5.11
C HIS A 94 -15.31 -2.73 5.02
N LYS A 95 -15.79 -3.47 6.03
CA LYS A 95 -17.17 -3.96 6.07
C LYS A 95 -18.18 -2.81 6.10
N THR A 96 -17.93 -1.76 6.89
CA THR A 96 -18.81 -0.58 6.91
C THR A 96 -18.84 0.12 5.56
N ARG A 97 -17.70 0.22 4.88
CA ARG A 97 -17.63 0.80 3.52
C ARG A 97 -18.41 -0.05 2.52
N GLN A 98 -18.21 -1.37 2.51
CA GLN A 98 -18.95 -2.28 1.63
C GLN A 98 -20.45 -2.18 1.83
N ALA A 99 -20.92 -2.15 3.09
CA ALA A 99 -22.34 -2.01 3.41
C ALA A 99 -22.90 -0.67 2.89
N ALA A 100 -22.17 0.43 3.09
CA ALA A 100 -22.57 1.73 2.58
C ALA A 100 -22.63 1.79 1.05
N GLU A 101 -21.61 1.25 0.37
CA GLU A 101 -21.56 1.17 -1.10
C GLU A 101 -22.69 0.30 -1.67
N THR A 102 -22.98 -0.83 -1.03
CA THR A 102 -24.07 -1.73 -1.45
C THR A 102 -25.42 -1.05 -1.30
N ASN A 103 -25.66 -0.41 -0.15
CA ASN A 103 -26.90 0.31 0.11
C ASN A 103 -27.08 1.50 -0.85
N LEU A 104 -26.00 2.22 -1.16
CA LEU A 104 -26.03 3.32 -2.13
C LEU A 104 -26.40 2.80 -3.53
N LEU A 105 -25.87 1.64 -3.92
CA LEU A 105 -26.20 1.01 -5.20
C LEU A 105 -27.65 0.53 -5.25
N THR A 106 -28.18 -0.08 -4.19
CA THR A 106 -29.58 -0.51 -4.15
C THR A 106 -30.52 0.68 -4.24
N MET A 107 -30.28 1.72 -3.43
CA MET A 107 -31.07 2.95 -3.46
C MET A 107 -30.99 3.66 -4.82
N LYS A 108 -29.82 3.69 -5.47
CA LYS A 108 -29.67 4.22 -6.83
C LYS A 108 -30.57 3.49 -7.82
N ASN A 109 -30.59 2.15 -7.78
CA ASN A 109 -31.38 1.35 -8.69
C ASN A 109 -32.89 1.51 -8.45
N GLU A 110 -33.32 1.53 -7.19
CA GLU A 110 -34.71 1.79 -6.81
C GLU A 110 -35.16 3.17 -7.26
N ALA A 111 -34.31 4.19 -7.09
CA ALA A 111 -34.58 5.55 -7.57
C ALA A 111 -34.75 5.60 -9.09
N ILE A 112 -33.90 4.91 -9.86
CA ILE A 112 -34.02 4.83 -11.32
C ILE A 112 -35.31 4.11 -11.73
N GLN A 113 -35.71 3.05 -11.01
CA GLN A 113 -36.96 2.32 -11.29
C GLN A 113 -38.22 3.14 -11.00
N ALA A 114 -38.16 4.09 -10.06
CA ALA A 114 -39.28 4.96 -9.71
C ALA A 114 -39.52 6.11 -10.72
N LEU A 115 -38.61 6.31 -11.68
CA LEU A 115 -38.74 7.34 -12.72
C LEU A 115 -39.75 6.94 -13.81
N SER A 116 -40.22 7.92 -14.59
CA SER A 116 -40.98 7.67 -15.82
C SER A 116 -40.09 7.02 -16.89
N GLU A 117 -40.69 6.30 -17.84
CA GLU A 117 -39.97 5.50 -18.82
C GLU A 117 -38.97 6.31 -19.66
N GLU A 118 -39.33 7.55 -20.04
CA GLU A 118 -38.45 8.48 -20.77
C GLU A 118 -37.20 8.87 -19.95
N LEU A 119 -37.39 9.23 -18.68
CA LEU A 119 -36.28 9.64 -17.80
C LEU A 119 -35.41 8.46 -17.39
N LYS A 120 -35.99 7.27 -17.28
CA LYS A 120 -35.28 6.03 -16.98
C LYS A 120 -34.30 5.65 -18.08
N GLN A 121 -34.70 5.81 -19.35
CA GLN A 121 -33.80 5.60 -20.49
C GLN A 121 -32.61 6.56 -20.45
N ALA A 122 -32.85 7.85 -20.21
CA ALA A 122 -31.79 8.85 -20.09
C ALA A 122 -30.86 8.60 -18.90
N ALA A 123 -31.38 8.14 -17.75
CA ALA A 123 -30.60 7.89 -16.54
C ALA A 123 -29.70 6.64 -16.61
N LEU A 124 -29.94 5.73 -17.57
CA LEU A 124 -29.09 4.56 -17.80
C LEU A 124 -27.79 4.90 -18.54
N GLU A 125 -27.77 6.01 -19.28
CA GLU A 125 -26.59 6.44 -20.01
C GLU A 125 -25.56 7.08 -19.06
N PRO A 126 -24.28 6.65 -19.10
CA PRO A 126 -23.24 7.25 -18.28
C PRO A 126 -22.88 8.65 -18.81
N ASP A 127 -22.79 9.63 -17.92
CA ASP A 127 -22.26 10.95 -18.25
C ASP A 127 -20.75 10.86 -18.53
N LEU A 128 -20.35 11.25 -19.75
CA LEU A 128 -18.96 11.24 -20.22
C LEU A 128 -18.30 12.62 -20.11
N THR A 129 -18.96 13.62 -19.53
CA THR A 129 -18.32 14.89 -19.24
C THR A 129 -17.10 14.67 -18.33
N PRO A 130 -15.95 15.27 -18.65
CA PRO A 130 -14.76 15.08 -17.83
C PRO A 130 -15.00 15.70 -16.45
N PHE A 131 -14.45 15.06 -15.41
CA PHE A 131 -14.53 15.60 -14.06
C PHE A 131 -13.95 17.02 -13.97
N PRO A 132 -14.53 17.90 -13.14
CA PRO A 132 -14.00 19.24 -12.92
C PRO A 132 -12.54 19.21 -12.46
N LYS A 133 -11.72 20.11 -13.01
CA LYS A 133 -10.29 20.22 -12.66
C LYS A 133 -10.04 20.80 -11.27
N GLU A 134 -11.03 21.44 -10.66
CA GLU A 134 -10.93 22.23 -9.42
C GLU A 134 -11.30 21.44 -8.15
N ILE A 135 -11.18 20.10 -8.18
CA ILE A 135 -11.42 19.27 -7.00
C ILE A 135 -10.15 19.25 -6.14
N PHE A 136 -10.11 20.11 -5.12
CA PHE A 136 -9.01 20.13 -4.16
C PHE A 136 -9.14 18.96 -3.18
N MET A 137 -8.03 18.26 -2.94
CA MET A 137 -7.97 17.25 -1.87
C MET A 137 -8.03 17.94 -0.51
N ALA A 138 -8.66 17.29 0.46
CA ALA A 138 -8.64 17.75 1.85
C ALA A 138 -7.17 17.77 2.35
N THR A 139 -6.71 18.95 2.76
CA THR A 139 -5.38 19.17 3.34
C THR A 139 -5.41 19.04 4.86
N LEU A 140 -4.24 18.81 5.48
CA LEU A 140 -4.12 18.73 6.94
C LEU A 140 -4.52 20.02 7.65
N THR A 141 -4.30 21.17 6.99
CA THR A 141 -4.62 22.51 7.48
C THR A 141 -5.49 23.25 6.47
N SER A 142 -6.33 24.16 6.97
CA SER A 142 -7.15 25.03 6.13
C SER A 142 -6.29 25.98 5.28
N PRO A 143 -6.81 26.50 4.14
CA PRO A 143 -6.08 27.45 3.30
C PRO A 143 -5.69 28.73 4.05
N ILE A 144 -4.49 29.24 3.78
CA ILE A 144 -3.99 30.48 4.36
C ILE A 144 -4.55 31.67 3.56
N GLU A 145 -5.16 32.63 4.27
CA GLU A 145 -5.71 33.84 3.65
C GLU A 145 -4.64 34.64 2.89
N GLY A 146 -4.96 35.03 1.66
CA GLY A 146 -4.10 35.85 0.82
C GLY A 146 -2.78 35.20 0.40
N TYR A 147 -2.59 33.88 0.62
CA TYR A 147 -1.34 33.19 0.26
C TYR A 147 -1.01 33.34 -1.23
N ILE A 148 -2.01 33.15 -2.11
CA ILE A 148 -1.85 33.31 -3.56
C ILE A 148 -1.39 34.73 -3.92
N ASN A 149 -1.91 35.75 -3.24
CA ASN A 149 -1.53 37.14 -3.49
C ASN A 149 -0.08 37.39 -3.07
N LYS A 150 0.33 36.90 -1.89
CA LYS A 150 1.72 36.98 -1.41
C LYS A 150 2.70 36.26 -2.35
N VAL A 151 2.33 35.10 -2.87
CA VAL A 151 3.15 34.35 -3.85
C VAL A 151 3.28 35.13 -5.16
N LYS A 152 2.18 35.70 -5.68
CA LYS A 152 2.20 36.54 -6.88
C LYS A 152 3.07 37.78 -6.67
N GLU A 153 2.92 38.48 -5.55
CA GLU A 153 3.75 39.65 -5.22
C GLU A 153 5.24 39.30 -5.11
N ALA A 154 5.58 38.17 -4.48
CA ALA A 154 6.95 37.70 -4.38
C ALA A 154 7.54 37.33 -5.75
N ALA A 155 6.76 36.66 -6.62
CA ALA A 155 7.18 36.31 -7.98
C ALA A 155 7.39 37.55 -8.88
N MET A 156 6.53 38.56 -8.73
CA MET A 156 6.70 39.85 -9.42
C MET A 156 7.96 40.58 -8.95
N ARG A 157 8.29 40.52 -7.65
CA ARG A 157 9.53 41.10 -7.12
C ARG A 157 10.80 40.37 -7.59
N SER A 158 10.77 39.04 -7.69
CA SER A 158 11.93 38.24 -8.07
C SER A 158 12.22 38.27 -9.58
N SER A 159 11.19 38.34 -10.43
CA SER A 159 11.35 38.39 -11.90
C SER A 159 11.96 39.70 -12.41
N GLY A 160 11.86 40.80 -11.65
CA GLY A 160 12.52 42.06 -11.97
C GLY A 160 14.04 42.08 -11.73
N ALA A 161 14.59 41.10 -10.98
CA ALA A 161 16.00 41.09 -10.58
C ALA A 161 16.94 40.33 -11.56
N GLN A 162 16.41 39.65 -12.58
CA GLN A 162 17.21 38.97 -13.61
C GLN A 162 17.25 39.77 -14.92
N LYS A 163 17.95 40.91 -14.88
CA LYS A 163 18.52 41.52 -16.10
C LYS A 163 19.70 42.44 -15.75
N ILE A 164 20.71 41.92 -15.05
CA ILE A 164 22.06 42.50 -15.09
C ILE A 164 23.10 41.35 -15.10
N ARG A 165 23.79 41.27 -16.25
CA ARG A 165 25.02 40.54 -16.60
C ARG A 165 24.91 39.08 -17.06
#